data_AF-A0A2P4P4T5-F1
#
_entry.id   AF-A0A2P4P4T5-F1
#
_cell.length_a   1.000
_cell.length_b   1.000
_cell.length_c   1.000
_cell.angle_alpha   90.00
_cell.angle_beta   90.00
_cell.angle_gamma   90.00
#
_symmetry.space_group_name_H-M   'P 1'
#
loop_
_entity.id
_entity.type
_entity.pdbx_description
1 polymer ?
#
loop_
_entity_poly.entity_id
_entity_poly.type
_entity_poly.pdbx_seq_one_letter_code
_entity_poly.pdbx_strand_id
1 'polypeptide(L)'
;MHEKKLAVTEKYLTHLNRAKQERDYYNNNIKRAVEDGKCNPNTTGSQILFKSFEGSIHIAYDWVQNVQISYSPQQIGSIFFKSPRKVHLFGVCNTENFPHTEQTNYIIDKAEMPDDGKQGKGVNCTLSLVWHAILKYNRGEKKLVITCDNCVGQNKNNYSLFFYSWLIDCGLYEEIELNFMIPGHTKFICDSCFGLIKVLYRKSKSILILPSVI
;
A
#
# COMPACT_ATOMS: atom_id res chain seq x y z
N MET A 1 21.16 17.63 -34.14
CA MET A 1 21.43 16.46 -33.27
C MET A 1 21.85 16.88 -31.84
N HIS A 2 22.61 17.97 -31.67
CA HIS A 2 23.06 18.46 -30.37
C HIS A 2 21.93 19.06 -29.50
N GLU A 3 21.04 19.88 -30.08
CA GLU A 3 19.88 20.45 -29.36
C GLU A 3 18.90 19.39 -28.84
N LYS A 4 18.68 18.30 -29.60
CA LYS A 4 17.85 17.17 -29.14
C LYS A 4 18.48 16.46 -27.94
N LYS A 5 19.82 16.39 -27.85
CA LYS A 5 20.51 15.81 -26.68
C LYS A 5 20.39 16.72 -25.46
N LEU A 6 20.58 18.03 -25.63
CA LEU A 6 20.40 19.04 -24.58
C LEU A 6 18.98 19.01 -23.98
N ALA A 7 17.95 19.03 -24.83
CA ALA A 7 16.55 18.99 -24.37
C ALA A 7 16.20 17.69 -23.64
N VAL A 8 16.79 16.55 -24.01
CA VAL A 8 16.61 15.28 -23.30
C VAL A 8 17.32 15.30 -21.95
N THR A 9 18.53 15.85 -21.88
CA THR A 9 19.28 15.99 -20.62
C THR A 9 18.56 16.93 -19.66
N GLU A 10 18.03 18.06 -20.12
CA GLU A 10 17.26 18.97 -19.29
C GLU A 10 16.00 18.30 -18.73
N LYS A 11 15.22 17.63 -19.58
CA LYS A 11 14.03 16.86 -19.13
C LYS A 11 14.40 15.82 -18.08
N TYR A 12 15.52 15.12 -18.27
CA TYR A 12 16.00 14.13 -17.31
C TYR A 12 16.39 14.77 -15.97
N LEU A 13 17.10 15.90 -15.98
CA LEU A 13 17.47 16.62 -14.75
C LEU A 13 16.25 17.18 -14.02
N THR A 14 15.28 17.74 -14.74
CA THR A 14 14.00 18.19 -14.18
C THR A 14 13.26 17.03 -13.53
N HIS A 15 13.22 15.88 -14.19
CA HIS A 15 12.61 14.67 -13.67
C HIS A 15 13.29 14.17 -12.38
N LEU A 16 14.63 14.14 -12.34
CA LEU A 16 15.38 13.77 -11.14
C LEU A 16 15.12 14.70 -9.96
N ASN A 17 15.10 16.02 -10.21
CA ASN A 17 14.79 17.01 -9.18
C ASN A 17 13.39 16.82 -8.62
N ARG A 18 12.40 16.56 -9.49
CA ARG A 18 11.03 16.29 -9.07
C ARG A 18 10.93 15.01 -8.23
N ALA A 19 11.56 13.92 -8.65
CA ALA A 19 11.58 12.68 -7.89
C ALA A 19 12.24 12.85 -6.51
N LYS A 20 13.29 13.67 -6.42
CA LYS A 20 13.93 14.01 -5.14
C LYS A 20 12.97 14.79 -4.22
N GLN A 21 12.30 15.82 -4.75
CA GLN A 21 11.34 16.60 -3.97
C GLN A 21 10.21 15.74 -3.41
N GLU A 22 9.67 14.82 -4.20
CA GLU A 22 8.64 13.88 -3.73
C GLU A 22 9.17 12.93 -2.66
N ARG A 23 10.40 12.44 -2.82
CA ARG A 23 11.04 11.60 -1.80
C ARG A 23 11.23 12.35 -0.48
N ASP A 24 11.68 13.59 -0.55
CA ASP A 24 11.87 14.45 0.61
C ASP A 24 10.52 14.75 1.29
N TYR A 25 9.48 15.03 0.50
CA TYR A 25 8.11 15.23 0.99
C TYR A 25 7.56 13.99 1.70
N TYR A 26 7.67 12.81 1.08
CA TYR A 26 7.28 11.53 1.67
C TYR A 26 7.99 11.27 3.00
N ASN A 27 9.31 11.49 3.04
CA ASN A 27 10.10 11.31 4.26
C ASN A 27 9.70 12.31 5.36
N ASN A 28 9.33 13.54 5.00
CA ASN A 28 8.86 14.53 5.95
C ASN A 28 7.49 14.16 6.54
N ASN A 29 6.59 13.58 5.73
CA ASN A 29 5.30 13.07 6.23
C ASN A 29 5.49 11.93 7.23
N ILE A 30 6.44 11.02 6.98
CA ILE A 30 6.80 9.98 7.96
C ILE A 30 7.33 10.62 9.25
N LYS A 31 8.28 11.56 9.15
CA LYS A 31 8.85 12.22 10.34
C LYS A 31 7.78 12.91 11.19
N ARG A 32 6.87 13.65 10.56
CA ARG A 32 5.75 14.30 11.24
C ARG A 32 4.84 13.30 11.94
N ALA A 33 4.42 12.24 11.26
CA ALA A 33 3.58 11.21 11.87
C ALA A 33 4.28 10.51 13.06
N VAL A 34 5.60 10.31 12.99
CA VAL A 34 6.39 9.77 14.11
C VAL A 34 6.44 10.74 15.29
N GLU A 35 6.61 12.04 15.02
CA GLU A 35 6.64 13.09 16.04
C GLU A 35 5.27 13.24 16.73
N ASP A 36 4.20 13.31 15.94
CA ASP A 36 2.82 13.40 16.41
C ASP A 36 2.42 12.14 17.20
N GLY A 37 2.74 10.96 16.68
CA GLY A 37 2.45 9.68 17.34
C GLY A 37 3.13 9.51 18.70
N LYS A 38 4.31 10.12 18.91
CA LYS A 38 4.97 10.15 20.24
C LYS A 38 4.27 11.05 21.24
N CYS A 39 3.63 12.11 20.75
CA CYS A 39 2.89 13.08 21.56
C CYS A 39 1.44 12.64 21.79
N ASN A 40 0.94 11.66 21.03
CA ASN A 40 -0.43 11.19 21.16
C ASN A 40 -0.63 10.40 22.48
N PRO A 41 -1.52 10.86 23.38
CA PRO A 41 -1.82 10.13 24.63
C PRO A 41 -2.56 8.80 24.39
N ASN A 42 -3.16 8.61 23.21
CA ASN A 42 -3.91 7.41 22.86
C ASN A 42 -2.95 6.29 22.41
N THR A 43 -2.55 5.44 23.35
CA THR A 43 -1.56 4.37 23.10
C THR A 43 -2.10 3.18 22.32
N THR A 44 -3.41 3.02 22.18
CA THR A 44 -4.04 1.89 21.48
C THR A 44 -5.04 2.38 20.44
N GLY A 45 -5.07 1.72 19.28
CA GLY A 45 -6.03 2.04 18.23
C GLY A 45 -7.47 1.86 18.72
N SER A 46 -8.35 2.75 18.29
CA SER A 46 -9.77 2.75 18.62
C SER A 46 -10.60 2.90 17.35
N GLN A 47 -11.63 2.06 17.21
CA GLN A 47 -12.55 2.16 16.07
C GLN A 47 -13.60 3.28 16.21
N ILE A 48 -13.62 3.97 17.35
CA ILE A 48 -14.70 4.91 17.71
C ILE A 48 -14.15 6.29 18.04
N LEU A 49 -12.90 6.38 18.52
CA LEU A 49 -12.30 7.64 18.95
C LEU A 49 -11.62 8.35 17.78
N PHE A 50 -12.36 9.19 17.07
CA PHE A 50 -11.84 10.06 16.01
C PHE A 50 -11.70 11.50 16.49
N LYS A 51 -10.82 12.27 15.85
CA LYS A 51 -10.74 13.73 16.02
C LYS A 51 -10.53 14.18 17.48
N SER A 52 -9.74 13.42 18.25
CA SER A 52 -9.46 13.68 19.67
C SER A 52 -8.05 14.19 19.95
N PHE A 53 -7.14 14.10 18.97
CA PHE A 53 -5.75 14.50 19.08
C PHE A 53 -5.33 15.39 17.91
N GLU A 54 -4.73 16.54 18.26
CA GLU A 54 -4.17 17.49 17.31
C GLU A 54 -2.83 16.98 16.78
N GLY A 55 -2.91 16.19 15.71
CA GLY A 55 -1.76 15.58 15.06
C GLY A 55 -2.16 14.85 13.78
N SER A 56 -1.16 14.29 13.12
CA SER A 56 -1.29 13.61 11.85
C SER A 56 -0.86 12.15 11.92
N ILE A 57 -1.68 11.28 11.34
CA ILE A 57 -1.33 9.89 11.04
C ILE A 57 -0.93 9.79 9.58
N HIS A 58 0.13 9.03 9.28
CA HIS A 58 0.53 8.76 7.90
C HIS A 58 0.49 7.27 7.59
N ILE A 59 -0.40 6.94 6.64
CA ILE A 59 -0.61 5.58 6.13
C ILE A 59 -0.13 5.52 4.68
N ALA A 60 0.58 4.44 4.34
CA ALA A 60 0.92 4.13 2.97
C ALA A 60 0.37 2.76 2.58
N TYR A 61 -0.15 2.59 1.37
CA TYR A 61 -0.67 1.30 0.93
C TYR A 61 -0.38 0.97 -0.52
N ASP A 62 -0.34 -0.33 -0.83
CA ASP A 62 -0.05 -0.82 -2.17
C ASP A 62 -0.53 -2.26 -2.41
N TRP A 63 -0.69 -2.61 -3.68
CA TRP A 63 -0.90 -3.97 -4.13
C TRP A 63 0.40 -4.60 -4.61
N VAL A 64 0.69 -5.82 -4.14
CA VAL A 64 1.80 -6.60 -4.70
C VAL A 64 1.50 -7.00 -6.15
N GLN A 65 2.53 -6.94 -6.99
CA GLN A 65 2.53 -7.62 -8.28
C GLN A 65 2.46 -9.13 -8.05
N ASN A 66 1.30 -9.72 -8.35
CA ASN A 66 0.92 -11.15 -8.34
C ASN A 66 1.88 -12.08 -7.56
N VAL A 67 1.45 -12.52 -6.38
CA VAL A 67 2.18 -13.53 -5.61
C VAL A 67 1.67 -14.92 -5.98
N GLN A 68 2.57 -15.79 -6.40
CA GLN A 68 2.27 -17.21 -6.59
C GLN A 68 2.76 -17.97 -5.36
N ILE A 69 1.84 -18.65 -4.69
CA ILE A 69 2.15 -19.53 -3.57
C ILE A 69 2.47 -20.91 -4.14
N SER A 70 3.74 -21.13 -4.47
CA SER A 70 4.42 -22.43 -4.42
C SER A 70 5.85 -22.26 -4.95
N TYR A 71 6.85 -22.67 -4.17
CA TYR A 71 8.21 -22.85 -4.66
C TYR A 71 8.71 -24.24 -4.25
N SER A 72 8.82 -25.15 -5.21
CA SER A 72 9.66 -26.34 -5.08
C SER A 72 10.72 -26.31 -6.19
N PRO A 73 12.02 -26.28 -5.86
CA PRO A 73 13.09 -26.42 -6.85
C PRO A 73 13.14 -27.83 -7.46
N GLN A 74 12.44 -28.81 -6.87
CA GLN A 74 12.35 -30.19 -7.36
C GLN A 74 10.93 -30.44 -7.86
N GLN A 75 10.71 -30.22 -9.16
CA GLN A 75 9.51 -30.68 -9.87
C GLN A 75 9.73 -32.14 -10.27
N ILE A 76 9.46 -33.09 -9.37
CA ILE A 76 9.55 -34.52 -9.67
C ILE A 76 8.15 -35.13 -9.56
N GLY A 77 7.66 -35.74 -10.65
CA GLY A 77 6.45 -36.56 -10.67
C GLY A 77 5.11 -35.81 -10.75
N SER A 78 4.13 -36.23 -9.94
CA SER A 78 2.69 -35.92 -10.02
C SER A 78 2.27 -34.45 -9.85
N ILE A 79 3.22 -33.53 -9.68
CA ILE A 79 3.01 -32.09 -9.48
C ILE A 79 3.14 -31.32 -10.81
N PHE A 80 3.57 -31.99 -11.89
CA PHE A 80 3.76 -31.36 -13.22
C PHE A 80 2.47 -30.74 -13.79
N PHE A 81 1.30 -31.27 -13.43
CA PHE A 81 -0.01 -30.78 -13.89
C PHE A 81 -0.69 -29.81 -12.90
N LYS A 82 -0.03 -29.46 -11.80
CA LYS A 82 -0.60 -28.64 -10.74
C LYS A 82 -0.10 -27.20 -10.83
N SER A 83 -1.03 -26.25 -10.90
CA SER A 83 -0.70 -24.82 -10.96
C SER A 83 -0.49 -24.22 -9.55
N PRO A 84 0.49 -23.33 -9.36
CA PRO A 84 0.65 -22.53 -8.14
C PRO A 84 -0.64 -21.79 -7.78
N ARG A 85 -1.01 -21.78 -6.50
CA ARG A 85 -2.17 -21.00 -6.03
C ARG A 85 -1.82 -19.52 -6.15
N LYS A 86 -2.56 -18.80 -6.98
CA LYS A 86 -2.40 -17.34 -7.15
C LYS A 86 -3.15 -16.65 -6.03
N VAL A 87 -2.48 -15.75 -5.33
CA VAL A 87 -3.11 -14.89 -4.33
C VAL A 87 -2.84 -13.43 -4.65
N HIS A 88 -3.78 -12.59 -4.23
CA HIS A 88 -3.60 -11.15 -4.22
C HIS A 88 -3.17 -10.73 -2.81
N LEU A 89 -2.14 -9.89 -2.74
CA LEU A 89 -1.61 -9.37 -1.49
C LEU A 89 -1.70 -7.84 -1.54
N PHE A 90 -2.42 -7.27 -0.58
CA PHE A 90 -2.52 -5.84 -0.34
C PHE A 90 -1.89 -5.50 1.00
N GLY A 91 -1.05 -4.47 1.04
CA GLY A 91 -0.39 -4.02 2.26
C GLY A 91 -0.82 -2.61 2.60
N VAL A 92 -1.15 -2.39 3.87
CA VAL A 92 -1.34 -1.04 4.43
C VAL A 92 -0.38 -0.89 5.60
N CYS A 93 0.49 0.12 5.52
CA CYS A 93 1.55 0.38 6.48
C CYS A 93 1.26 1.67 7.26
N ASN A 94 1.25 1.57 8.59
CA ASN A 94 1.28 2.74 9.47
C ASN A 94 2.74 3.14 9.71
N THR A 95 3.06 4.40 9.42
CA THR A 95 4.44 4.92 9.50
C THR A 95 4.80 5.60 10.82
N GLU A 96 3.86 5.76 11.75
CA GLU A 96 4.11 6.38 13.08
C GLU A 96 5.25 5.73 13.87
N ASN A 97 5.41 4.41 13.74
CA ASN A 97 6.45 3.66 14.46
C ASN A 97 7.76 3.52 13.68
N PHE A 98 7.98 4.31 12.63
CA PHE A 98 9.21 4.22 11.83
C PHE A 98 10.48 4.37 12.68
N PRO A 99 11.50 3.50 12.53
CA PRO A 99 11.67 2.49 11.46
C PRO A 99 11.01 1.13 11.70
N HIS A 100 10.39 0.90 12.86
CA HIS A 100 9.70 -0.34 13.24
C HIS A 100 8.21 -0.30 12.85
N THR A 101 7.93 0.04 11.60
CA THR A 101 6.57 0.21 11.10
C THR A 101 5.79 -1.10 11.05
N GLU A 102 4.50 -1.03 11.38
CA GLU A 102 3.58 -2.16 11.25
C GLU A 102 2.92 -2.12 9.87
N GLN A 103 2.90 -3.25 9.16
CA GLN A 103 2.11 -3.43 7.94
C GLN A 103 1.04 -4.50 8.13
N THR A 104 -0.22 -4.10 7.96
CA THR A 104 -1.34 -5.03 7.84
C THR A 104 -1.36 -5.57 6.42
N ASN A 105 -1.30 -6.89 6.30
CA ASN A 105 -1.28 -7.60 5.03
C ASN A 105 -2.60 -8.34 4.84
N TYR A 106 -3.30 -8.05 3.74
CA TYR A 106 -4.52 -8.73 3.34
C TYR A 106 -4.18 -9.70 2.23
N ILE A 107 -4.38 -11.00 2.49
CA ILE A 107 -4.19 -12.07 1.52
C ILE A 107 -5.58 -12.49 1.07
N ILE A 108 -5.85 -12.33 -0.23
CA ILE A 108 -7.14 -12.66 -0.82
C ILE A 108 -6.91 -13.71 -1.88
N ASP A 109 -7.66 -14.80 -1.81
CA ASP A 109 -7.59 -15.84 -2.81
C ASP A 109 -8.13 -15.35 -4.15
N LYS A 110 -7.50 -15.76 -5.25
CA LYS A 110 -8.05 -15.54 -6.59
C LYS A 110 -9.47 -16.08 -6.72
N ALA A 111 -9.81 -17.19 -6.07
CA ALA A 111 -11.14 -17.81 -6.11
C ALA A 111 -12.22 -16.95 -5.41
N GLU A 112 -11.82 -16.09 -4.47
CA GLU A 112 -12.73 -15.19 -3.75
C GLU A 112 -12.94 -13.85 -4.48
N MET A 113 -12.22 -13.64 -5.58
CA MET A 113 -12.32 -12.43 -6.39
C MET A 113 -13.28 -12.64 -7.57
N PRO A 114 -14.22 -11.70 -7.82
CA PRO A 114 -15.02 -11.70 -9.05
C PRO A 114 -14.12 -11.73 -10.30
N ASP A 115 -14.55 -12.47 -11.32
CA ASP A 115 -13.91 -12.60 -12.63
C ASP A 115 -12.46 -13.09 -12.62
N ASP A 116 -12.13 -14.12 -11.84
CA ASP A 116 -10.81 -14.77 -11.90
C ASP A 116 -9.65 -13.78 -11.65
N GLY A 117 -9.83 -12.84 -10.72
CA GLY A 117 -8.83 -11.84 -10.37
C GLY A 117 -8.62 -10.72 -11.41
N LYS A 118 -9.42 -10.67 -12.49
CA LYS A 118 -9.38 -9.55 -13.46
C LYS A 118 -10.00 -8.27 -12.90
N GLN A 119 -11.05 -8.38 -12.06
CA GLN A 119 -11.67 -7.27 -11.35
C GLN A 119 -11.33 -7.22 -9.84
N GLY A 120 -10.66 -8.24 -9.29
CA GLY A 120 -10.39 -8.36 -7.85
C GLY A 120 -9.58 -7.22 -7.23
N LYS A 121 -8.84 -6.48 -8.06
CA LYS A 121 -8.09 -5.28 -7.69
C LYS A 121 -8.93 -3.99 -7.78
N GLY A 122 -10.25 -4.08 -7.90
CA GLY A 122 -11.13 -2.93 -8.09
C GLY A 122 -11.09 -1.91 -6.96
N VAL A 123 -11.61 -0.72 -7.25
CA VAL A 123 -11.63 0.42 -6.33
C VAL A 123 -12.35 0.07 -5.02
N ASN A 124 -13.53 -0.54 -5.08
CA ASN A 124 -14.31 -0.90 -3.90
C ASN A 124 -13.58 -1.87 -2.96
N CYS A 125 -12.86 -2.86 -3.52
CA CYS A 125 -12.05 -3.77 -2.72
C CYS A 125 -10.93 -2.98 -2.03
N THR A 126 -10.18 -2.19 -2.80
CA THR A 126 -9.07 -1.38 -2.28
C THR A 126 -9.52 -0.45 -1.16
N LEU A 127 -10.59 0.33 -1.37
CA LEU A 127 -11.13 1.25 -0.37
C LEU A 127 -11.66 0.54 0.87
N SER A 128 -12.29 -0.64 0.73
CA SER A 128 -12.72 -1.45 1.88
C SER A 128 -11.54 -1.89 2.76
N LEU A 129 -10.43 -2.32 2.14
CA LEU A 129 -9.23 -2.74 2.86
C LEU A 129 -8.53 -1.54 3.52
N VAL A 130 -8.50 -0.40 2.84
CA VAL A 130 -7.97 0.86 3.38
C VAL A 130 -8.84 1.33 4.55
N TRP A 131 -10.16 1.28 4.43
CA TRP A 131 -11.08 1.63 5.51
C TRP A 131 -10.87 0.79 6.76
N HIS A 132 -10.77 -0.53 6.61
CA HIS A 132 -10.46 -1.41 7.72
C HIS A 132 -9.11 -1.07 8.38
N ALA A 133 -8.09 -0.73 7.58
CA ALA A 133 -6.79 -0.32 8.11
C ALA A 133 -6.87 1.03 8.84
N ILE A 134 -7.62 2.01 8.33
CA ILE A 134 -7.88 3.29 8.99
C ILE A 134 -8.50 3.05 10.36
N LEU A 135 -9.56 2.23 10.45
CA LEU A 135 -10.19 1.87 11.73
C LEU A 135 -9.21 1.20 12.71
N LYS A 136 -8.32 0.34 12.21
CA LYS A 136 -7.32 -0.36 13.02
C LYS A 136 -6.25 0.59 13.55
N TYR A 137 -5.78 1.53 12.73
CA TYR A 137 -4.68 2.42 13.07
C TYR A 137 -5.11 3.72 13.75
N ASN A 138 -6.39 4.06 13.70
CA ASN A 138 -6.92 5.29 14.26
C ASN A 138 -6.62 5.41 15.76
N ARG A 139 -5.95 6.49 16.15
CA ARG A 139 -5.70 6.88 17.54
C ARG A 139 -6.19 8.30 17.81
N GLY A 140 -7.15 8.77 17.01
CA GLY A 140 -7.84 10.05 17.21
C GLY A 140 -7.18 11.24 16.51
N GLU A 141 -6.17 11.03 15.68
CA GLU A 141 -5.55 12.07 14.86
C GLU A 141 -6.59 12.82 14.03
N LYS A 142 -6.47 14.15 13.99
CA LYS A 142 -7.35 15.00 13.20
C LYS A 142 -6.99 15.02 11.72
N LYS A 143 -5.72 14.80 11.38
CA LYS A 143 -5.22 14.79 10.00
C LYS A 143 -4.83 13.38 9.57
N LEU A 144 -5.36 12.93 8.43
CA LEU A 144 -4.96 11.68 7.79
C LEU A 144 -4.15 11.98 6.52
N VAL A 145 -2.89 11.56 6.51
CA VAL A 145 -2.01 11.64 5.34
C VAL A 145 -1.89 10.27 4.71
N ILE A 146 -2.13 10.19 3.40
CA ILE A 146 -2.12 8.95 2.66
C ILE A 146 -1.10 9.04 1.54
N THR A 147 -0.28 8.00 1.41
CA THR A 147 0.60 7.82 0.27
C THR A 147 0.29 6.52 -0.46
N CYS A 148 -0.02 6.59 -1.75
CA CYS A 148 -0.35 5.41 -2.57
C CYS A 148 0.18 5.54 -4.00
N ASP A 149 0.11 4.44 -4.76
CA ASP A 149 0.49 4.45 -6.17
C ASP A 149 -0.42 5.37 -7.00
N ASN A 150 0.10 5.88 -8.12
CA ASN A 150 -0.67 6.69 -9.06
C ASN A 150 -1.44 5.80 -10.06
N CYS A 151 -2.14 4.77 -9.56
CA CYS A 151 -2.96 3.88 -10.38
C CYS A 151 -4.36 4.47 -10.57
N VAL A 152 -4.68 4.92 -11.80
CA VAL A 152 -5.99 5.50 -12.13
C VAL A 152 -7.13 4.52 -11.88
N GLY A 153 -6.94 3.23 -12.20
CA GLY A 153 -7.97 2.22 -12.07
C GLY A 153 -8.34 1.85 -10.62
N GLN A 154 -7.49 2.19 -9.64
CA GLN A 154 -7.64 1.73 -8.25
C GLN A 154 -7.67 2.89 -7.27
N ASN A 155 -6.69 3.80 -7.35
CA ASN A 155 -6.42 4.80 -6.32
C ASN A 155 -6.74 6.22 -6.80
N LYS A 156 -6.36 6.58 -8.02
CA LYS A 156 -6.58 7.92 -8.57
C LYS A 156 -7.81 7.99 -9.48
N ASN A 157 -8.98 7.89 -8.85
CA ASN A 157 -10.28 8.02 -9.51
C ASN A 157 -11.30 8.76 -8.61
N ASN A 158 -12.45 9.08 -9.18
CA ASN A 158 -13.50 9.83 -8.50
C ASN A 158 -14.04 9.09 -7.27
N TYR A 159 -14.17 7.76 -7.30
CA TYR A 159 -14.67 6.99 -6.15
C TYR A 159 -13.74 7.12 -4.95
N SER A 160 -12.43 7.06 -5.15
CA SER A 160 -11.46 7.30 -4.08
C SER A 160 -11.57 8.71 -3.53
N LEU A 161 -11.67 9.73 -4.39
CA LEU A 161 -11.84 11.12 -3.95
C LEU A 161 -13.14 11.31 -3.15
N PHE A 162 -14.25 10.73 -3.62
CA PHE A 162 -15.52 10.76 -2.90
C PHE A 162 -15.45 10.04 -1.56
N PHE A 163 -14.78 8.89 -1.50
CA PHE A 163 -14.59 8.15 -0.25
C PHE A 163 -13.85 8.99 0.79
N TYR A 164 -12.73 9.62 0.43
CA TYR A 164 -11.98 10.46 1.37
C TYR A 164 -12.74 11.74 1.73
N SER A 165 -13.45 12.36 0.78
CA SER A 165 -14.34 13.49 1.08
C SER A 165 -15.43 13.07 2.09
N TRP A 166 -16.04 11.90 1.89
CA TRP A 166 -17.07 11.38 2.77
C TRP A 166 -16.56 11.13 4.20
N LEU A 167 -15.30 10.74 4.40
CA LEU A 167 -14.71 10.63 5.74
C LEU A 167 -14.65 11.98 6.48
N ILE A 168 -14.40 13.08 5.75
CA ILE A 168 -14.43 14.43 6.31
C ILE A 168 -15.88 14.84 6.61
N ASP A 169 -16.80 14.59 5.69
CA ASP A 169 -18.23 14.91 5.86
C ASP A 169 -18.87 14.14 7.04
N CYS A 170 -18.43 12.91 7.29
CA CYS A 170 -18.80 12.12 8.47
C CYS A 170 -18.14 12.59 9.77
N GLY A 171 -17.27 13.60 9.71
CA GLY A 171 -16.63 14.19 10.88
C GLY A 171 -15.49 13.36 11.46
N LEU A 172 -14.96 12.36 10.74
CA LEU A 172 -13.90 11.48 11.22
C LEU A 172 -12.52 12.16 11.22
N TYR A 173 -12.26 12.98 10.21
CA TYR A 173 -11.04 13.78 10.10
C TYR A 173 -11.39 15.26 9.88
N GLU A 174 -10.47 16.16 10.19
CA GLU A 174 -10.55 17.58 9.82
C GLU A 174 -9.87 17.84 8.47
N GLU A 175 -8.78 17.11 8.21
CA GLU A 175 -8.02 17.22 6.97
C GLU A 175 -7.58 15.83 6.48
N ILE A 176 -7.71 15.59 5.18
CA ILE A 176 -7.15 14.40 4.52
C ILE A 176 -6.27 14.85 3.36
N GLU A 177 -5.03 14.36 3.37
CA GLU A 177 -4.03 14.65 2.34
C GLU A 177 -3.73 13.38 1.53
N LEU A 178 -3.98 13.44 0.21
CA LEU A 178 -3.76 12.32 -0.70
C LEU A 178 -2.52 12.55 -1.56
N ASN A 179 -1.48 11.75 -1.33
CA ASN A 179 -0.23 11.79 -2.06
C ASN A 179 -0.13 10.61 -3.03
N PHE A 180 -0.08 10.90 -4.33
CA PHE A 180 0.08 9.91 -5.39
C PHE A 180 1.53 9.90 -5.89
N MET A 181 2.20 8.76 -5.79
CA MET A 181 3.62 8.64 -6.15
C MET A 181 3.86 8.76 -7.66
N ILE A 182 4.94 9.44 -8.10
CA ILE A 182 5.34 9.39 -9.52
C ILE A 182 5.64 7.94 -9.93
N PRO A 183 5.06 7.46 -11.05
CA PRO A 183 5.37 6.16 -11.61
C PRO A 183 6.87 5.98 -11.90
N GLY A 184 7.42 4.83 -11.51
CA GLY A 184 8.74 4.35 -11.97
C GLY A 184 9.97 4.77 -11.17
N HIS A 185 9.84 5.67 -10.18
CA HIS A 185 11.01 6.23 -9.49
C HIS A 185 11.02 6.07 -7.98
N THR A 186 9.87 5.92 -7.34
CA THR A 186 9.80 5.96 -5.89
C THR A 186 9.27 4.65 -5.33
N LYS A 187 10.19 3.84 -4.78
CA LYS A 187 9.84 2.73 -3.90
C LYS A 187 9.53 3.26 -2.53
N PHE A 188 8.45 2.81 -1.91
CA PHE A 188 8.02 3.28 -0.59
C PHE A 188 7.90 2.12 0.39
N ILE A 189 7.46 2.40 1.61
CA ILE A 189 7.57 1.44 2.71
C ILE A 189 6.90 0.09 2.44
N CYS A 190 5.78 0.09 1.70
CA CYS A 190 5.08 -1.13 1.33
C CYS A 190 5.96 -2.07 0.48
N ASP A 191 6.71 -1.54 -0.49
CA ASP A 191 7.64 -2.33 -1.31
C ASP A 191 8.70 -3.06 -0.46
N SER A 192 9.23 -2.36 0.54
CA SER A 192 10.23 -2.90 1.45
C SER A 192 9.64 -4.04 2.29
N CYS A 193 8.45 -3.83 2.86
CA CYS A 193 7.73 -4.85 3.63
C CYS A 193 7.35 -6.06 2.78
N PHE A 194 6.90 -5.87 1.54
CA PHE A 194 6.66 -6.98 0.61
C PHE A 194 7.93 -7.72 0.24
N GLY A 195 9.06 -7.00 0.13
CA GLY A 195 10.38 -7.60 -0.03
C GLY A 195 10.72 -8.56 1.11
N LEU A 196 10.46 -8.16 2.37
CA LEU A 196 10.65 -9.01 3.54
C LEU A 196 9.74 -10.24 3.51
N ILE A 197 8.45 -10.07 3.16
CA ILE A 197 7.51 -11.19 3.01
C ILE A 197 8.02 -12.19 1.96
N LYS A 198 8.50 -11.70 0.80
CA LYS A 198 9.07 -12.55 -0.25
C LYS A 198 10.31 -13.31 0.23
N VAL A 199 11.19 -12.68 1.02
CA VAL A 199 12.38 -13.34 1.60
C VAL A 199 11.96 -14.43 2.58
N LEU A 200 11.03 -14.14 3.50
CA LEU A 200 10.51 -15.12 4.46
C LEU A 200 9.85 -16.30 3.75
N TYR A 201 9.00 -16.01 2.76
CA TYR A 201 8.30 -17.03 1.98
C TYR A 201 9.26 -17.96 1.23
N ARG A 202 10.35 -17.42 0.65
CA ARG A 202 11.38 -18.24 -0.02
C ARG A 202 12.14 -19.16 0.93
N LYS A 203 12.24 -18.80 2.21
CA LYS A 203 12.88 -19.61 3.24
C LYS A 203 11.95 -20.69 3.80
N SER A 204 10.63 -20.44 3.82
CA SER A 204 9.63 -21.46 4.18
C SER A 204 9.41 -22.44 3.03
N LYS A 205 9.84 -23.70 3.19
CA LYS A 205 9.52 -24.79 2.25
C LYS A 205 8.04 -25.20 2.38
N SER A 206 7.12 -24.38 1.90
CA SER A 206 5.67 -24.64 1.99
C SER A 206 5.08 -24.89 0.60
N ILE A 207 4.61 -26.12 0.37
CA ILE A 207 3.94 -26.55 -0.85
C ILE A 207 2.42 -26.58 -0.56
N LEU A 208 1.69 -25.59 -1.07
CA LEU A 208 0.23 -25.58 -1.08
C LEU A 208 -0.24 -25.88 -2.50
N ILE A 209 -0.85 -27.05 -2.70
CA ILE A 209 -1.33 -27.49 -4.01
C ILE A 209 -2.81 -27.84 -3.93
N LEU A 210 -3.62 -27.33 -4.85
CA LEU A 210 -4.99 -27.81 -5.04
C LEU A 210 -5.00 -29.05 -5.95
N PRO A 211 -5.88 -30.04 -5.71
CA PRO A 211 -6.17 -31.05 -6.71
C PRO A 211 -6.81 -30.37 -7.93
N SER A 212 -6.33 -30.70 -9.12
CA SER A 212 -6.94 -30.27 -10.37
C SER A 212 -8.39 -30.78 -10.39
N VAL A 213 -9.35 -29.88 -10.55
CA VAL A 213 -10.73 -30.28 -10.84
C VAL A 213 -10.70 -30.85 -12.26
N ILE A 214 -10.89 -32.16 -12.38
CA ILE A 214 -11.18 -32.86 -13.64
C ILE A 214 -12.66 -32.69 -13.93
#